data_AF-A0A4Q0J1U6-F1
#
_entry.id   AF-A0A4Q0J1U6-F1
#
_cell.length_a   1.000
_cell.length_b   1.000
_cell.length_c   1.000
_cell.angle_alpha   90.00
_cell.angle_beta   90.00
_cell.angle_gamma   90.00
#
_symmetry.space_group_name_H-M   'P 1'
#
loop_
_entity.id
_entity.type
_entity.pdbx_description
1 polymer ?
#
loop_
_entity_poly.entity_id
_entity_poly.type
_entity_poly.pdbx_seq_one_letter_code
_entity_poly.pdbx_strand_id
1 'polypeptide(L)'
;MTYIVISLIVLSLSVVATLFYRAVNKGLSSSSRHQQLTRLTIASVIAMSPWLLAGRLPCGIPMLLTATVSIMWCITYPLIYHLSNRRTSSEYDNQMDIAMGLYLFGLMSAIFLALGGVPVAAAIIVGAIESVMRVLILSQWVYYLMYGECIGFSGMTIVQATNINEVIEFARSYNPFGVAAVLLLLVVEAALPFVVNLVWGADGFALPLWVMMAEGVAVVALLWLIFAGRKAPAKRCGIVALYRVILDYRRKNSLYTAGASRRMQRLVVSPLVPDEPSPRTIVMVIGESANRDFMSAFTSLDRENTPWLSALKKSENTVLFPNAYSCAMVTVNSLERALTERNQYNDKEFFDSVSIIDIAHKLGYKVHWYSNQGHLGSFDTPVTLVADTADVARWTDQQLNKVPYDETLLQFLDEVDPSCNNFVVIHLKGSHFNFSSRYPAEAAMWTPGRDEDANVVSYLNSIHYTDSVLRSIHDYAVSRLNLDAMVYFSDHATIPDRTRTPGFMGFGMTRIPLFVWLSDRYRSNHPLRDKALHANAMRYFTNDLAYELMCGLFDIQSDNFDESGSLASDKYKYTRDMLLTYDGTVRIADDHTDE
;
A
#
# COMPACT_ATOMS: atom_id res chain seq x y z
N MET A 1 -46.87 1.60 29.17
CA MET A 1 -46.68 0.84 27.92
C MET A 1 -45.34 1.17 27.26
N THR A 2 -45.02 2.44 27.00
CA THR A 2 -43.76 2.89 26.36
C THR A 2 -42.48 2.30 26.98
N TYR A 3 -42.28 2.42 28.29
CA TYR A 3 -41.07 1.90 28.97
C TYR A 3 -40.91 0.37 28.87
N ILE A 4 -42.02 -0.37 28.83
CA ILE A 4 -42.01 -1.82 28.64
C ILE A 4 -41.52 -2.14 27.22
N VAL A 5 -42.05 -1.43 26.22
CA VAL A 5 -41.63 -1.59 24.82
C VAL A 5 -40.14 -1.25 24.65
N ILE A 6 -39.66 -0.15 25.24
CA ILE A 6 -38.22 0.20 25.22
C ILE A 6 -37.38 -0.91 25.85
N SER A 7 -37.81 -1.46 26.99
CA SER A 7 -37.09 -2.57 27.66
C SER A 7 -37.04 -3.83 26.79
N LEU A 8 -38.11 -4.15 26.07
CA LEU A 8 -38.14 -5.25 25.10
C LEU A 8 -37.22 -4.98 23.90
N ILE A 9 -37.14 -3.74 23.41
CA ILE A 9 -36.19 -3.34 22.36
C ILE A 9 -34.75 -3.53 22.86
N VAL A 10 -34.42 -3.08 24.06
CA VAL A 10 -33.08 -3.25 24.67
C VAL A 10 -32.71 -4.73 24.76
N LEU A 11 -33.62 -5.58 25.26
CA LEU A 11 -33.40 -7.02 25.35
C LEU A 11 -33.17 -7.63 23.96
N SER A 12 -33.98 -7.22 22.98
CA SER A 12 -33.89 -7.72 21.60
C SER A 12 -32.57 -7.32 20.95
N LEU A 13 -32.16 -6.05 21.06
CA LEU A 13 -30.87 -5.55 20.57
C LEU A 13 -29.71 -6.30 21.20
N SER A 14 -29.75 -6.50 22.52
CA SER A 14 -28.69 -7.22 23.24
C SER A 14 -28.56 -8.66 22.76
N VAL A 15 -29.69 -9.37 22.60
CA VAL A 15 -29.70 -10.76 22.14
C VAL A 15 -29.22 -10.84 20.69
N VAL A 16 -29.79 -10.05 19.78
CA VAL A 16 -29.45 -10.07 18.35
C VAL A 16 -27.98 -9.71 18.13
N ALA A 17 -27.49 -8.63 18.76
CA ALA A 17 -26.09 -8.22 18.65
C ALA A 17 -25.13 -9.32 19.15
N THR A 18 -25.47 -9.98 20.26
CA THR A 18 -24.66 -11.07 20.81
C THR A 18 -24.69 -12.31 19.94
N LEU A 19 -25.85 -12.69 19.40
CA LEU A 19 -25.99 -13.82 18.49
C LEU A 19 -25.21 -13.59 17.19
N PHE A 20 -25.32 -12.37 16.62
CA PHE A 20 -24.54 -11.98 15.45
C PHE A 20 -23.04 -12.05 15.73
N TYR A 21 -22.57 -11.43 16.81
CA TYR A 21 -21.15 -11.47 17.17
C TYR A 21 -20.60 -12.91 17.29
N ARG A 22 -21.38 -13.81 17.90
CA ARG A 22 -21.03 -15.24 18.03
C ARG A 22 -21.08 -15.97 16.69
N ALA A 23 -21.98 -15.60 15.78
CA ALA A 23 -22.07 -16.22 14.46
C ALA A 23 -20.82 -15.92 13.61
N VAL A 24 -20.27 -14.71 13.76
CA VAL A 24 -19.06 -14.27 13.03
C VAL A 24 -17.76 -14.46 13.82
N ASN A 25 -17.79 -15.07 15.02
CA ASN A 25 -16.62 -15.39 15.84
C ASN A 25 -16.80 -16.75 16.55
N LYS A 26 -16.30 -17.83 15.93
CA LYS A 26 -16.54 -19.21 16.41
C LYS A 26 -15.54 -19.69 17.47
N GLY A 27 -14.35 -19.09 17.53
CA GLY A 27 -13.25 -19.46 18.43
C GLY A 27 -13.36 -18.94 19.87
N LEU A 28 -14.42 -18.21 20.20
CA LEU A 28 -14.55 -17.54 21.50
C LEU A 28 -14.58 -18.51 22.69
N SER A 29 -13.72 -18.26 23.68
CA SER A 29 -13.77 -18.90 25.00
C SER A 29 -15.10 -18.64 25.73
N SER A 30 -15.44 -19.48 26.71
CA SER A 30 -16.65 -19.27 27.53
C SER A 30 -16.61 -17.92 28.27
N SER A 31 -15.47 -17.54 28.83
CA SER A 31 -15.27 -16.24 29.48
C SER A 31 -15.50 -15.08 28.51
N SER A 32 -14.90 -15.15 27.31
CA SER A 32 -15.09 -14.14 26.25
C SER A 32 -16.57 -14.00 25.89
N ARG A 33 -17.31 -15.11 25.75
CA ARG A 33 -18.75 -15.09 25.41
C ARG A 33 -19.60 -14.35 26.45
N HIS A 34 -19.27 -14.46 27.74
CA HIS A 34 -19.98 -13.73 28.81
C HIS A 34 -19.61 -12.26 28.81
N GLN A 35 -18.31 -11.95 28.66
CA GLN A 35 -17.84 -10.57 28.61
C GLN A 35 -18.49 -9.79 27.46
N GLN A 36 -18.63 -10.41 26.28
CA GLN A 36 -19.23 -9.74 25.13
C GLN A 36 -20.74 -9.61 25.26
N LEU A 37 -21.43 -10.59 25.87
CA LEU A 37 -22.84 -10.44 26.22
C LEU A 37 -23.04 -9.21 27.11
N THR A 38 -22.31 -9.11 28.24
CA THR A 38 -22.41 -7.96 29.14
C THR A 38 -22.15 -6.63 28.43
N ARG A 39 -21.11 -6.58 27.59
CA ARG A 39 -20.76 -5.38 26.82
C ARG A 39 -21.88 -4.95 25.88
N LEU A 40 -22.43 -5.88 25.11
CA LEU A 40 -23.48 -5.59 24.14
C LEU A 40 -24.83 -5.30 24.81
N THR A 41 -25.09 -5.88 25.99
CA THR A 41 -26.23 -5.48 26.83
C THR A 41 -26.09 -4.02 27.28
N ILE A 42 -24.93 -3.63 27.81
CA ILE A 42 -24.66 -2.24 28.21
C ILE A 42 -24.81 -1.31 27.01
N ALA A 43 -24.26 -1.67 25.85
CA ALA A 43 -24.39 -0.87 24.64
C ALA A 43 -25.84 -0.71 24.16
N SER A 44 -26.66 -1.76 24.29
CA SER A 44 -28.08 -1.73 23.94
C SER A 44 -28.89 -0.82 24.88
N VAL A 45 -28.57 -0.83 26.17
CA VAL A 45 -29.16 0.11 27.15
C VAL A 45 -28.80 1.54 26.78
N ILE A 46 -27.52 1.81 26.49
CA ILE A 46 -27.04 3.15 26.11
C ILE A 46 -27.73 3.64 24.84
N ALA A 47 -27.84 2.79 23.81
CA ALA A 47 -28.50 3.11 22.55
C ALA A 47 -29.94 3.60 22.73
N MET A 48 -30.67 3.01 23.68
CA MET A 48 -32.08 3.33 23.94
C MET A 48 -32.29 4.35 25.07
N SER A 49 -31.23 4.76 25.77
CA SER A 49 -31.33 5.70 26.89
C SER A 49 -31.91 7.07 26.53
N PRO A 50 -31.68 7.68 25.34
CA PRO A 50 -32.35 8.92 24.96
C PRO A 50 -33.87 8.75 24.88
N TRP A 51 -34.33 7.64 24.30
CA TRP A 51 -35.77 7.35 24.18
C TRP A 51 -36.42 7.05 25.54
N LEU A 52 -35.66 6.42 26.45
CA LEU A 52 -36.09 6.22 27.83
C LEU A 52 -36.25 7.56 28.55
N LEU A 53 -35.28 8.47 28.42
CA LEU A 53 -35.26 9.80 29.04
C LEU A 53 -36.39 10.69 28.49
N ALA A 54 -36.61 10.66 27.17
CA ALA A 54 -37.71 11.38 26.52
C ALA A 54 -39.09 10.78 26.81
N GLY A 55 -39.17 9.54 27.30
CA GLY A 55 -40.42 8.83 27.52
C GLY A 55 -41.20 8.56 26.23
N ARG A 56 -40.50 8.44 25.09
CA ARG A 56 -41.07 8.26 23.75
C ARG A 56 -40.49 7.02 23.07
N LEU A 57 -41.19 6.52 22.05
CA LEU A 57 -40.67 5.43 21.21
C LEU A 57 -39.89 6.02 20.04
N PRO A 58 -38.79 5.37 19.60
CA PRO A 58 -38.07 5.73 18.38
C PRO A 58 -38.94 5.39 17.16
N CYS A 59 -39.75 6.35 16.71
CA CYS A 59 -40.61 6.19 15.54
C CYS A 59 -40.41 7.33 14.52
N GLY A 60 -40.90 7.09 13.30
CA GLY A 60 -40.77 8.02 12.18
C GLY A 60 -39.69 7.61 11.17
N ILE A 61 -39.79 8.16 9.96
CA ILE A 61 -38.89 7.86 8.85
C ILE A 61 -37.43 8.23 9.17
N PRO A 62 -37.13 9.39 9.78
CA PRO A 62 -35.75 9.72 10.18
C PRO A 62 -35.17 8.67 11.14
N MET A 63 -35.95 8.22 12.13
CA MET A 63 -35.46 7.26 13.11
C MET A 63 -35.27 5.85 12.54
N LEU A 64 -36.07 5.46 11.54
CA LEU A 64 -35.84 4.25 10.77
C LEU A 64 -34.53 4.34 9.96
N LEU A 65 -34.21 5.49 9.38
CA LEU A 65 -32.94 5.71 8.69
C LEU A 65 -31.75 5.61 9.67
N THR A 66 -31.83 6.30 10.81
CA THR A 66 -30.82 6.27 11.87
C THR A 66 -30.59 4.85 12.40
N ALA A 67 -31.67 4.09 12.62
CA ALA A 67 -31.59 2.69 13.02
C ALA A 67 -30.93 1.83 11.93
N THR A 68 -31.33 2.02 10.66
CA THR A 68 -30.79 1.25 9.53
C THR A 68 -29.29 1.46 9.37
N VAL A 69 -28.83 2.71 9.32
CA VAL A 69 -27.40 3.00 9.14
C VAL A 69 -26.56 2.51 10.34
N SER A 70 -27.12 2.59 11.56
CA SER A 70 -26.46 2.09 12.77
C SER A 70 -26.35 0.57 12.80
N ILE A 71 -27.41 -0.15 12.37
CA ILE A 71 -27.39 -1.61 12.21
C ILE A 71 -26.40 -2.02 11.13
N MET A 72 -26.38 -1.31 9.99
CA MET A 72 -25.41 -1.58 8.92
C MET A 72 -23.97 -1.36 9.40
N TRP A 73 -23.71 -0.38 10.27
CA TRP A 73 -22.40 -0.20 10.90
C TRP A 73 -22.02 -1.39 11.78
N CYS A 74 -22.95 -1.88 12.61
CA CYS A 74 -22.73 -3.06 13.45
C CYS A 74 -22.35 -4.31 12.64
N ILE A 75 -22.85 -4.44 11.41
CA ILE A 75 -22.74 -5.66 10.61
C ILE A 75 -21.57 -5.61 9.63
N THR A 76 -21.37 -4.48 8.94
CA THR A 76 -20.51 -4.38 7.75
C THR A 76 -19.10 -4.88 8.00
N TYR A 77 -18.32 -4.24 8.87
CA TYR A 77 -16.92 -4.64 9.10
C TYR A 77 -16.82 -6.05 9.71
N PRO A 78 -17.56 -6.41 10.78
CA PRO A 78 -17.47 -7.75 11.36
C PRO A 78 -17.79 -8.89 10.39
N LEU A 79 -18.82 -8.71 9.55
CA LEU A 79 -19.22 -9.71 8.57
C LEU A 79 -18.20 -9.84 7.45
N ILE A 80 -17.80 -8.72 6.84
CA ILE A 80 -16.81 -8.71 5.76
C ILE A 80 -15.50 -9.33 6.26
N TYR A 81 -15.01 -8.92 7.43
CA TYR A 81 -13.78 -9.46 8.03
C TYR A 81 -13.86 -10.98 8.26
N HIS A 82 -15.00 -11.48 8.77
CA HIS A 82 -15.20 -12.92 8.92
C HIS A 82 -15.21 -13.65 7.58
N LEU A 83 -15.91 -13.13 6.57
CA LEU A 83 -15.98 -13.76 5.26
C LEU A 83 -14.59 -13.89 4.61
N SER A 84 -13.73 -12.89 4.81
CA SER A 84 -12.34 -12.90 4.32
C SER A 84 -11.44 -13.86 5.08
N ASN A 85 -11.58 -13.96 6.42
CA ASN A 85 -10.60 -14.64 7.27
C ASN A 85 -11.06 -15.97 7.89
N ARG A 86 -12.28 -16.43 7.63
CA ARG A 86 -12.86 -17.66 8.25
C ARG A 86 -12.10 -18.95 7.97
N ARG A 87 -11.22 -18.98 6.97
CA ARG A 87 -10.38 -20.14 6.64
C ARG A 87 -9.09 -20.19 7.44
N THR A 88 -8.60 -19.04 7.90
CA THR A 88 -7.26 -18.88 8.52
C THR A 88 -7.34 -18.56 10.00
N SER A 89 -8.40 -17.88 10.46
CA SER A 89 -8.61 -17.56 11.87
C SER A 89 -10.06 -17.82 12.29
N SER A 90 -10.22 -18.22 13.56
CA SER A 90 -11.51 -18.55 14.17
C SER A 90 -12.02 -17.48 15.15
N GLU A 91 -11.20 -16.49 15.53
CA GLU A 91 -11.52 -15.43 16.50
C GLU A 91 -11.01 -14.05 16.02
N TYR A 92 -11.83 -13.01 16.18
CA TYR A 92 -11.55 -11.63 15.76
C TYR A 92 -11.94 -10.60 16.83
N ASP A 93 -11.14 -9.53 16.97
CA ASP A 93 -11.41 -8.39 17.88
C ASP A 93 -12.26 -7.30 17.19
N ASN A 94 -13.49 -7.65 16.77
CA ASN A 94 -14.40 -6.74 16.06
C ASN A 94 -15.66 -6.34 16.86
N GLN A 95 -15.69 -6.64 18.17
CA GLN A 95 -16.83 -6.31 19.03
C GLN A 95 -17.06 -4.79 19.20
N MET A 96 -16.04 -3.98 18.95
CA MET A 96 -16.16 -2.52 19.06
C MET A 96 -17.00 -1.94 17.93
N ASP A 97 -17.03 -2.55 16.74
CA ASP A 97 -17.89 -2.12 15.63
C ASP A 97 -19.37 -2.25 15.98
N ILE A 98 -19.76 -3.36 16.61
CA ILE A 98 -21.14 -3.60 17.05
C ILE A 98 -21.53 -2.60 18.16
N ALA A 99 -20.66 -2.42 19.16
CA ALA A 99 -20.92 -1.45 20.22
C ALA A 99 -20.99 -0.01 19.66
N MET A 100 -20.13 0.32 18.70
CA MET A 100 -20.07 1.64 18.06
C MET A 100 -21.35 1.97 17.30
N GLY A 101 -21.91 1.03 16.51
CA GLY A 101 -23.18 1.27 15.83
C GLY A 101 -24.33 1.54 16.81
N LEU A 102 -24.39 0.80 17.92
CA LEU A 102 -25.35 1.05 19.01
C LEU A 102 -25.14 2.43 19.67
N TYR A 103 -23.91 2.83 19.93
CA TYR A 103 -23.60 4.15 20.50
C TYR A 103 -23.94 5.29 19.54
N LEU A 104 -23.68 5.12 18.23
CA LEU A 104 -24.01 6.11 17.21
C LEU A 104 -25.53 6.28 17.07
N PHE A 105 -26.31 5.21 17.16
CA PHE A 105 -27.77 5.30 17.24
C PHE A 105 -28.22 6.15 18.43
N GLY A 106 -27.67 5.88 19.63
CA GLY A 106 -27.96 6.66 20.83
C GLY A 106 -27.55 8.12 20.68
N LEU A 107 -26.36 8.40 20.12
CA LEU A 107 -25.87 9.76 19.90
C LEU A 107 -26.77 10.55 18.95
N MET A 108 -27.11 9.99 17.79
CA MET A 108 -27.98 10.64 16.82
C MET A 108 -29.40 10.84 17.37
N SER A 109 -29.91 9.87 18.13
CA SER A 109 -31.19 10.00 18.84
C SER A 109 -31.17 11.15 19.85
N ALA A 110 -30.11 11.25 20.67
CA ALA A 110 -29.97 12.32 21.65
C ALA A 110 -29.84 13.70 20.99
N ILE A 111 -29.08 13.80 19.88
CA ILE A 111 -28.98 15.05 19.09
C ILE A 111 -30.35 15.45 18.54
N PHE A 112 -31.07 14.50 17.95
CA PHE A 112 -32.40 14.73 17.39
C PHE A 112 -33.39 15.24 18.45
N LEU A 113 -33.39 14.63 19.65
CA LEU A 113 -34.28 15.01 20.74
C LEU A 113 -33.85 16.32 21.42
N ALA A 114 -32.55 16.55 21.63
CA ALA A 114 -32.01 17.78 22.21
C ALA A 114 -32.29 19.00 21.33
N LEU A 115 -32.28 18.84 20.01
CA LEU A 115 -32.53 19.89 19.03
C LEU A 115 -33.97 19.88 18.49
N GLY A 116 -34.91 19.21 19.17
CA GLY A 116 -36.31 19.13 18.73
C GLY A 116 -37.01 20.50 18.58
N GLY A 117 -36.52 21.55 19.25
CA GLY A 117 -37.01 22.93 19.08
C GLY A 117 -36.42 23.66 17.87
N VAL A 118 -35.40 23.10 17.21
CA VAL A 118 -34.74 23.65 16.01
C VAL A 118 -34.52 22.51 15.00
N PRO A 119 -35.60 21.94 14.43
CA PRO A 119 -35.55 20.67 13.68
C PRO A 119 -34.66 20.72 12.44
N VAL A 120 -34.51 21.89 11.80
CA VAL A 120 -33.58 22.07 10.67
C VAL A 120 -32.12 21.84 11.10
N ALA A 121 -31.72 22.33 12.28
CA ALA A 121 -30.38 22.11 12.80
C ALA A 121 -30.16 20.64 13.17
N ALA A 122 -31.15 20.01 13.80
CA ALA A 122 -31.13 18.57 14.07
C ALA A 122 -30.93 17.75 12.79
N ALA A 123 -31.71 18.07 11.75
CA ALA A 123 -31.70 17.39 10.47
C ALA A 123 -30.35 17.51 9.75
N ILE A 124 -29.73 18.69 9.78
CA ILE A 124 -28.41 18.91 9.15
C ILE A 124 -27.32 18.11 9.89
N ILE A 125 -27.31 18.15 11.23
CA ILE A 125 -26.27 17.47 12.02
C ILE A 125 -26.42 15.95 11.93
N VAL A 126 -27.62 15.41 12.15
CA VAL A 126 -27.88 13.98 12.03
C VAL A 126 -27.63 13.51 10.59
N GLY A 127 -28.13 14.25 9.60
CA GLY A 127 -27.89 13.95 8.19
C GLY A 127 -26.41 13.88 7.84
N ALA A 128 -25.58 14.80 8.33
CA ALA A 128 -24.13 14.77 8.10
C ALA A 128 -23.46 13.52 8.68
N ILE A 129 -23.83 13.12 9.91
CA ILE A 129 -23.31 11.90 10.55
C ILE A 129 -23.73 10.65 9.75
N GLU A 130 -25.01 10.56 9.39
CA GLU A 130 -25.57 9.46 8.61
C GLU A 130 -24.90 9.35 7.24
N SER A 131 -24.67 10.47 6.53
CA SER A 131 -24.01 10.49 5.22
C SER A 131 -22.58 9.95 5.29
N VAL A 132 -21.79 10.36 6.30
CA VAL A 132 -20.44 9.84 6.50
C VAL A 132 -20.47 8.33 6.77
N MET A 133 -21.36 7.87 7.64
CA MET A 133 -21.50 6.45 7.94
C MET A 133 -21.86 5.64 6.68
N ARG A 134 -22.84 6.11 5.88
CA ARG A 134 -23.29 5.43 4.66
C ARG A 134 -22.20 5.32 3.62
N VAL A 135 -21.44 6.40 3.37
CA VAL A 135 -20.31 6.37 2.43
C VAL A 135 -19.24 5.38 2.87
N LEU A 136 -18.89 5.36 4.16
CA LEU A 136 -17.90 4.40 4.70
C LEU A 136 -18.39 2.95 4.68
N ILE A 137 -19.68 2.72 4.88
CA ILE A 137 -20.28 1.39 4.78
C ILE A 137 -20.27 0.92 3.32
N LEU A 138 -20.73 1.78 2.40
CA LEU A 138 -20.76 1.48 0.97
C LEU A 138 -19.36 1.18 0.45
N SER A 139 -18.35 1.99 0.81
CA SER A 139 -16.99 1.78 0.33
C SER A 139 -16.42 0.42 0.75
N GLN A 140 -16.73 -0.06 1.95
CA GLN A 140 -16.31 -1.39 2.42
C GLN A 140 -17.00 -2.52 1.65
N TRP A 141 -18.31 -2.40 1.37
CA TRP A 141 -19.03 -3.39 0.58
C TRP A 141 -18.58 -3.41 -0.88
N VAL A 142 -18.39 -2.24 -1.50
CA VAL A 142 -17.85 -2.14 -2.86
C VAL A 142 -16.49 -2.81 -2.93
N TYR A 143 -15.59 -2.50 -1.99
CA TYR A 143 -14.27 -3.13 -1.93
C TYR A 143 -14.36 -4.66 -1.79
N TYR A 144 -15.18 -5.16 -0.88
CA TYR A 144 -15.36 -6.61 -0.69
C TYR A 144 -15.95 -7.30 -1.92
N LEU A 145 -16.94 -6.68 -2.58
CA LEU A 145 -17.54 -7.23 -3.81
C LEU A 145 -16.57 -7.22 -4.99
N MET A 146 -15.64 -6.27 -5.02
CA MET A 146 -14.61 -6.19 -6.07
C MET A 146 -13.47 -7.20 -5.84
N TYR A 147 -13.01 -7.36 -4.59
CA TYR A 147 -11.76 -8.08 -4.31
C TYR A 147 -11.95 -9.39 -3.54
N GLY A 148 -13.14 -9.67 -3.02
CA GLY A 148 -13.40 -10.88 -2.21
C GLY A 148 -12.79 -10.85 -0.81
N GLU A 149 -12.16 -9.74 -0.42
CA GLU A 149 -11.50 -9.56 0.87
C GLU A 149 -11.82 -8.21 1.52
N CYS A 150 -11.62 -8.12 2.83
CA CYS A 150 -11.77 -6.88 3.59
C CYS A 150 -10.59 -5.94 3.34
N ILE A 151 -10.79 -4.63 3.49
CA ILE A 151 -9.69 -3.66 3.38
C ILE A 151 -8.61 -4.01 4.42
N GLY A 152 -7.44 -4.42 3.93
CA GLY A 152 -6.26 -4.75 4.73
C GLY A 152 -5.24 -3.61 4.79
N PHE A 153 -4.06 -3.90 5.36
CA PHE A 153 -2.95 -2.94 5.44
C PHE A 153 -2.57 -2.40 4.06
N SER A 154 -2.28 -3.28 3.09
CA SER A 154 -1.88 -2.90 1.73
C SER A 154 -2.95 -2.07 1.02
N GLY A 155 -4.23 -2.47 1.13
CA GLY A 155 -5.36 -1.72 0.58
C GLY A 155 -5.50 -0.31 1.17
N MET A 156 -5.37 -0.16 2.49
CA MET A 156 -5.42 1.14 3.14
C MET A 156 -4.21 2.01 2.81
N THR A 157 -3.01 1.41 2.71
CA THR A 157 -1.79 2.12 2.31
C THR A 157 -1.92 2.68 0.89
N ILE A 158 -2.48 1.91 -0.06
CA ILE A 158 -2.78 2.39 -1.42
C ILE A 158 -3.71 3.60 -1.34
N VAL A 159 -4.86 3.47 -0.67
CA VAL A 159 -5.83 4.59 -0.53
C VAL A 159 -5.19 5.86 0.04
N GLN A 160 -4.28 5.71 1.01
CA GLN A 160 -3.63 6.87 1.60
C GLN A 160 -2.44 7.40 0.79
N ALA A 161 -1.75 6.56 0.00
CA ALA A 161 -0.58 6.93 -0.79
C ALA A 161 -0.93 7.41 -2.21
N THR A 162 -2.12 7.07 -2.69
CA THR A 162 -2.61 7.47 -4.01
C THR A 162 -2.73 8.99 -4.15
N ASN A 163 -2.43 9.49 -5.35
CA ASN A 163 -2.53 10.90 -5.72
C ASN A 163 -3.64 11.13 -6.77
N ILE A 164 -3.93 12.41 -7.07
CA ILE A 164 -5.01 12.79 -8.00
C ILE A 164 -4.79 12.21 -9.41
N ASN A 165 -3.55 12.17 -9.92
CA ASN A 165 -3.27 11.63 -11.24
C ASN A 165 -3.56 10.12 -11.28
N GLU A 166 -3.19 9.37 -10.25
CA GLU A 166 -3.52 7.94 -10.12
C GLU A 166 -5.03 7.69 -10.01
N VAL A 167 -5.77 8.52 -9.28
CA VAL A 167 -7.24 8.42 -9.23
C VAL A 167 -7.84 8.62 -10.62
N ILE A 168 -7.34 9.61 -11.38
CA ILE A 168 -7.80 9.89 -12.74
C ILE A 168 -7.45 8.74 -13.68
N GLU A 169 -6.21 8.21 -13.63
CA GLU A 169 -5.79 7.06 -14.43
C GLU A 169 -6.63 5.82 -14.11
N PHE A 170 -6.85 5.54 -12.83
CA PHE A 170 -7.71 4.45 -12.38
C PHE A 170 -9.12 4.63 -12.93
N ALA A 171 -9.74 5.80 -12.79
CA ALA A 171 -11.06 6.07 -13.33
C ALA A 171 -11.13 5.90 -14.87
N ARG A 172 -10.10 6.35 -15.60
CA ARG A 172 -10.03 6.23 -17.07
C ARG A 172 -9.91 4.79 -17.56
N SER A 173 -9.44 3.87 -16.71
CA SER A 173 -9.35 2.45 -17.04
C SER A 173 -10.69 1.71 -17.04
N TYR A 174 -11.74 2.30 -16.45
CA TYR A 174 -13.08 1.72 -16.42
C TYR A 174 -13.99 2.38 -17.46
N ASN A 175 -15.12 1.71 -17.74
CA ASN A 175 -16.16 2.27 -18.58
C ASN A 175 -16.67 3.62 -17.99
N PRO A 176 -16.69 4.72 -18.78
CA PRO A 176 -17.13 6.04 -18.32
C PRO A 176 -18.54 6.06 -17.70
N PHE A 177 -19.48 5.27 -18.24
CA PHE A 177 -20.83 5.14 -17.69
C PHE A 177 -20.83 4.41 -16.35
N GLY A 178 -19.95 3.41 -16.18
CA GLY A 178 -19.75 2.73 -14.90
C GLY A 178 -19.20 3.68 -13.83
N VAL A 179 -18.19 4.47 -14.17
CA VAL A 179 -17.64 5.50 -13.28
C VAL A 179 -18.70 6.53 -12.91
N ALA A 180 -19.45 7.04 -13.90
CA ALA A 180 -20.53 8.00 -13.66
C ALA A 180 -21.63 7.42 -12.74
N ALA A 181 -21.99 6.15 -12.90
CA ALA A 181 -22.97 5.48 -12.05
C ALA A 181 -22.48 5.35 -10.59
N VAL A 182 -21.21 5.02 -10.37
CA VAL A 182 -20.61 4.97 -9.02
C VAL A 182 -20.58 6.36 -8.38
N LEU A 183 -20.18 7.39 -9.13
CA LEU A 183 -20.20 8.77 -8.62
C LEU A 183 -21.62 9.24 -8.28
N LEU A 184 -22.60 8.92 -9.13
CA LEU A 184 -24.00 9.21 -8.86
C LEU A 184 -24.49 8.49 -7.59
N LEU A 185 -24.15 7.20 -7.42
CA LEU A 185 -24.48 6.45 -6.21
C LEU A 185 -23.90 7.10 -4.95
N LEU A 186 -22.64 7.53 -4.99
CA LEU A 186 -22.00 8.23 -3.86
C LEU A 186 -22.72 9.54 -3.53
N VAL A 187 -23.12 10.32 -4.55
CA VAL A 187 -23.87 11.56 -4.36
C VAL A 187 -25.24 11.28 -3.75
N VAL A 188 -25.96 10.28 -4.25
CA VAL A 188 -27.28 9.88 -3.73
C VAL A 188 -27.18 9.43 -2.28
N GLU A 189 -26.20 8.58 -1.96
CA GLU A 189 -25.97 8.08 -0.60
C GLU A 189 -25.56 9.18 0.38
N ALA A 190 -24.83 10.19 -0.09
CA ALA A 190 -24.48 11.36 0.71
C ALA A 190 -25.65 12.36 0.87
N ALA A 191 -26.54 12.48 -0.12
CA ALA A 191 -27.64 13.45 -0.10
C ALA A 191 -28.92 12.92 0.58
N LEU A 192 -29.19 11.61 0.48
CA LEU A 192 -30.41 10.97 0.98
C LEU A 192 -30.70 11.29 2.46
N PRO A 193 -29.72 11.25 3.39
CA PRO A 193 -29.98 11.59 4.79
C PRO A 193 -30.47 13.03 4.98
N PHE A 194 -29.92 13.99 4.24
CA PHE A 194 -30.38 15.37 4.32
C PHE A 194 -31.82 15.51 3.84
N VAL A 195 -32.18 14.88 2.73
CA VAL A 195 -33.56 14.90 2.22
C VAL A 195 -34.50 14.27 3.24
N VAL A 196 -34.16 13.09 3.76
CA VAL A 196 -35.02 12.37 4.70
C VAL A 196 -35.24 13.17 5.99
N ASN A 197 -34.16 13.68 6.58
CA ASN A 197 -34.25 14.41 7.83
C ASN A 197 -34.90 15.80 7.66
N LEU A 198 -34.68 16.50 6.55
CA LEU A 198 -35.30 17.82 6.33
C LEU A 198 -36.80 17.73 6.01
N VAL A 199 -37.21 16.73 5.21
CA VAL A 199 -38.61 16.56 4.79
C VAL A 199 -39.46 15.96 5.90
N TRP A 200 -38.97 14.92 6.59
CA TRP A 200 -39.74 14.17 7.58
C TRP A 200 -39.29 14.38 9.04
N GLY A 201 -38.24 15.17 9.28
CA GLY A 201 -37.79 15.53 10.63
C GLY A 201 -38.37 16.84 11.16
N ALA A 202 -39.05 17.62 10.30
CA ALA A 202 -39.68 18.89 10.66
C ALA A 202 -40.95 18.74 11.52
N ASP A 203 -41.58 17.56 11.52
CA ASP A 203 -42.67 17.21 12.43
C ASP A 203 -42.11 16.94 13.83
N GLY A 204 -41.70 18.03 14.48
CA GLY A 204 -40.91 18.03 15.69
C GLY A 204 -41.63 17.38 16.87
N PHE A 205 -40.96 16.41 17.48
CA PHE A 205 -41.26 15.96 18.84
C PHE A 205 -40.91 17.09 19.81
N ALA A 206 -41.78 18.09 19.97
CA ALA A 206 -41.60 19.12 20.99
C ALA A 206 -41.58 18.44 22.37
N LEU A 207 -40.45 18.61 23.07
CA LEU A 207 -40.21 18.08 24.41
C LEU A 207 -40.11 19.24 25.40
N PRO A 208 -40.41 19.00 26.69
CA PRO A 208 -40.13 19.99 27.72
C PRO A 208 -38.65 20.37 27.73
N LEU A 209 -38.34 21.65 27.99
CA LEU A 209 -36.98 22.19 27.97
C LEU A 209 -36.00 21.37 28.83
N TRP A 210 -36.44 20.89 30.00
CA TRP A 210 -35.60 20.09 30.88
C TRP A 210 -35.18 18.74 30.25
N VAL A 211 -36.06 18.13 29.44
CA VAL A 211 -35.74 16.90 28.70
C VAL A 211 -34.70 17.22 27.63
N MET A 212 -34.91 18.29 26.86
CA MET A 212 -33.95 18.73 25.84
C MET A 212 -32.56 19.03 26.43
N MET A 213 -32.51 19.66 27.60
CA MET A 213 -31.26 19.90 28.32
C MET A 213 -30.61 18.59 28.79
N ALA A 214 -31.39 17.66 29.33
CA ALA A 214 -30.90 16.35 29.75
C ALA A 214 -30.36 15.54 28.55
N GLU A 215 -31.01 15.61 27.39
CA GLU A 215 -30.50 15.04 26.14
C GLU A 215 -29.21 15.73 25.68
N GLY A 216 -29.09 17.06 25.83
CA GLY A 216 -27.84 17.77 25.59
C GLY A 216 -26.68 17.26 26.44
N VAL A 217 -26.93 16.94 27.72
CA VAL A 217 -25.95 16.28 28.59
C VAL A 217 -25.65 14.86 28.11
N ALA A 218 -26.66 14.11 27.68
CA ALA A 218 -26.48 12.78 27.10
C ALA A 218 -25.61 12.82 25.84
N VAL A 219 -25.79 13.80 24.96
CA VAL A 219 -24.92 14.03 23.79
C VAL A 219 -23.47 14.21 24.21
N VAL A 220 -23.19 15.08 25.18
CA VAL A 220 -21.82 15.30 25.68
C VAL A 220 -21.23 14.02 26.29
N ALA A 221 -22.00 13.29 27.09
CA ALA A 221 -21.58 12.04 27.70
C ALA A 221 -21.29 10.96 26.65
N LEU A 222 -22.12 10.85 25.60
CA LEU A 222 -21.94 9.91 24.50
C LEU A 222 -20.73 10.28 23.64
N LEU A 223 -20.55 11.56 23.30
CA LEU A 223 -19.35 12.02 22.60
C LEU A 223 -18.08 11.69 23.40
N TRP A 224 -18.11 11.90 24.72
CA TRP A 224 -17.00 11.53 25.59
C TRP A 224 -16.78 10.01 25.60
N LEU A 225 -17.82 9.20 25.78
CA LEU A 225 -17.74 7.74 25.74
C LEU A 225 -17.15 7.23 24.42
N ILE A 226 -17.59 7.79 23.29
CA ILE A 226 -17.26 7.32 21.94
C ILE A 226 -15.83 7.72 21.55
N PHE A 227 -15.41 8.95 21.86
CA PHE A 227 -14.19 9.54 21.31
C PHE A 227 -13.08 9.81 22.34
N ALA A 228 -13.40 9.97 23.63
CA ALA A 228 -12.43 10.38 24.64
C ALA A 228 -11.53 9.23 25.12
N GLY A 229 -10.27 9.56 25.41
CA GLY A 229 -9.28 8.63 25.96
C GLY A 229 -8.59 7.73 24.92
N ARG A 230 -7.63 6.93 25.40
CA ARG A 230 -6.81 6.04 24.55
C ARG A 230 -7.56 4.78 24.10
N LYS A 231 -8.51 4.30 24.91
CA LYS A 231 -9.29 3.07 24.69
C LYS A 231 -10.71 3.33 24.13
N ALA A 232 -10.93 4.52 23.57
CA ALA A 232 -12.23 4.94 23.04
C ALA A 232 -12.76 3.93 21.98
N PRO A 233 -14.07 3.60 21.95
CA PRO A 233 -14.64 2.69 20.96
C PRO A 233 -14.40 3.14 19.51
N ALA A 234 -14.52 4.43 19.20
CA ALA A 234 -14.30 4.96 17.85
C ALA A 234 -12.89 4.67 17.33
N LYS A 235 -11.91 4.62 18.24
CA LYS A 235 -10.50 4.38 17.96
C LYS A 235 -10.16 2.91 17.72
N ARG A 236 -11.12 2.02 17.98
CA ARG A 236 -10.98 0.56 17.99
C ARG A 236 -11.99 -0.16 17.08
N CYS A 237 -12.85 0.57 16.36
CA CYS A 237 -13.67 -0.03 15.31
C CYS A 237 -12.79 -0.30 14.07
N GLY A 238 -13.09 -1.35 13.32
CA GLY A 238 -12.21 -1.94 12.32
C GLY A 238 -11.53 -0.97 11.38
N ILE A 239 -12.31 -0.25 10.57
CA ILE A 239 -11.76 0.66 9.54
C ILE A 239 -10.97 1.83 10.14
N VAL A 240 -11.37 2.34 11.31
CA VAL A 240 -10.68 3.45 11.99
C VAL A 240 -9.41 2.96 12.67
N ALA A 241 -9.45 1.78 13.28
CA ALA A 241 -8.28 1.15 13.87
C ALA A 241 -7.21 0.92 12.78
N LEU A 242 -7.61 0.38 11.62
CA LEU A 242 -6.72 0.22 10.46
C LEU A 242 -6.16 1.56 9.98
N TYR A 243 -7.01 2.58 9.80
CA TYR A 243 -6.56 3.92 9.40
C TYR A 243 -5.50 4.49 10.37
N ARG A 244 -5.71 4.28 11.68
CA ARG A 244 -4.76 4.72 12.72
C ARG A 244 -3.44 3.94 12.69
N VAL A 245 -3.47 2.64 12.40
CA VAL A 245 -2.24 1.84 12.21
C VAL A 245 -1.39 2.44 11.09
N ILE A 246 -2.00 2.82 9.96
CA ILE A 246 -1.26 3.46 8.85
C ILE A 246 -0.76 4.85 9.23
N LEU A 247 -1.53 5.64 9.99
CA LEU A 247 -1.05 6.93 10.52
C LEU A 247 0.16 6.78 11.44
N ASP A 248 0.15 5.78 12.33
CA ASP A 248 1.26 5.51 13.22
C ASP A 248 2.48 4.98 12.44
N TYR A 249 2.28 4.15 11.41
CA TYR A 249 3.32 3.74 10.46
C TYR A 249 3.97 4.95 9.76
N ARG A 250 3.17 5.89 9.23
CA ARG A 250 3.68 7.13 8.62
C ARG A 250 4.45 8.00 9.59
N ARG A 251 3.94 8.17 10.82
CA ARG A 251 4.63 8.93 11.87
C ARG A 251 5.97 8.28 12.23
N LYS A 252 6.05 6.95 12.28
CA LYS A 252 7.33 6.26 12.50
C LYS A 252 8.28 6.51 11.33
N ASN A 253 7.81 6.41 10.09
CA ASN A 253 8.65 6.63 8.93
C ASN A 253 9.21 8.05 8.84
N SER A 254 8.46 9.08 9.24
CA SER A 254 9.00 10.46 9.27
C SER A 254 10.15 10.64 10.28
N LEU A 255 10.34 9.71 11.22
CA LEU A 255 11.54 9.69 12.08
C LEU A 255 12.81 9.31 11.31
N TYR A 256 12.70 8.75 10.10
CA TYR A 256 13.84 8.38 9.26
C TYR A 256 14.75 9.59 9.01
N THR A 257 14.19 10.74 8.62
CA THR A 257 14.97 11.96 8.37
C THR A 257 15.57 12.51 9.67
N ALA A 258 14.81 12.49 10.76
CA ALA A 258 15.30 12.94 12.07
C ALA A 258 16.44 12.05 12.62
N GLY A 259 16.48 10.77 12.23
CA GLY A 259 17.52 9.81 12.60
C GLY A 259 18.78 9.86 11.74
N ALA A 260 18.77 10.58 10.61
CA ALA A 260 19.83 10.50 9.59
C ALA A 260 21.23 10.79 10.13
N SER A 261 21.43 11.89 10.87
CA SER A 261 22.74 12.23 11.44
C SER A 261 23.24 11.16 12.41
N ARG A 262 22.35 10.52 13.18
CA ARG A 262 22.71 9.47 14.12
C ARG A 262 23.11 8.19 13.38
N ARG A 263 22.35 7.79 12.35
CA ARG A 263 22.70 6.64 11.50
C ARG A 263 24.07 6.87 10.86
N MET A 264 24.29 8.03 10.25
CA MET A 264 25.57 8.38 9.62
C MET A 264 26.74 8.45 10.59
N GLN A 265 26.55 8.87 11.84
CA GLN A 265 27.64 8.87 12.84
C GLN A 265 28.05 7.45 13.27
N ARG A 266 27.10 6.52 13.34
CA ARG A 266 27.33 5.13 13.78
C ARG A 266 27.81 4.23 12.64
N LEU A 267 27.44 4.56 11.41
CA LEU A 267 27.77 3.76 10.24
C LEU A 267 29.28 3.77 9.96
N VAL A 268 29.87 2.58 10.00
CA VAL A 268 31.27 2.30 9.65
C VAL A 268 31.27 1.45 8.38
N VAL A 269 31.95 1.94 7.35
CA VAL A 269 32.10 1.27 6.05
C VAL A 269 33.55 1.37 5.63
N SER A 270 34.13 0.29 5.14
CA SER A 270 35.47 0.28 4.58
C SER A 270 35.48 -0.47 3.26
N PRO A 271 36.01 0.11 2.16
CA PRO A 271 36.16 -0.63 0.91
C PRO A 271 37.20 -1.73 1.07
N LEU A 272 36.94 -2.90 0.49
CA LEU A 272 37.90 -4.01 0.45
C LEU A 272 38.99 -3.80 -0.61
N VAL A 273 38.74 -2.92 -1.58
CA VAL A 273 39.70 -2.44 -2.57
C VAL A 273 39.92 -0.92 -2.37
N PRO A 274 40.82 -0.50 -1.45
CA PRO A 274 40.94 0.90 -1.04
C PRO A 274 41.53 1.83 -2.11
N ASP A 275 42.41 1.33 -2.98
CA ASP A 275 43.12 2.11 -4.01
C ASP A 275 42.49 1.95 -5.40
N GLU A 276 41.19 1.74 -5.46
CA GLU A 276 40.51 1.49 -6.73
C GLU A 276 40.48 2.74 -7.64
N PRO A 277 40.75 2.58 -8.95
CA PRO A 277 40.77 3.71 -9.89
C PRO A 277 39.47 4.53 -9.90
N SER A 278 39.61 5.82 -9.59
CA SER A 278 38.58 6.86 -9.75
C SER A 278 38.86 7.68 -11.03
N PRO A 279 37.85 8.25 -11.70
CA PRO A 279 36.41 8.24 -11.40
C PRO A 279 35.68 6.98 -11.87
N ARG A 280 34.54 6.71 -11.23
CA ARG A 280 33.67 5.55 -11.51
C ARG A 280 32.22 5.83 -11.18
N THR A 281 31.33 5.19 -11.91
CA THR A 281 29.88 5.30 -11.68
C THR A 281 29.26 3.92 -11.50
N ILE A 282 28.40 3.79 -10.48
CA ILE A 282 27.49 2.66 -10.32
C ILE A 282 26.07 3.17 -10.54
N VAL A 283 25.33 2.50 -11.41
CA VAL A 283 23.92 2.82 -11.71
C VAL A 283 23.02 1.74 -11.13
N MET A 284 22.00 2.14 -10.38
CA MET A 284 20.92 1.26 -9.95
C MET A 284 19.60 1.74 -10.55
N VAL A 285 19.00 0.92 -11.40
CA VAL A 285 17.71 1.20 -12.02
C VAL A 285 16.62 0.40 -11.31
N ILE A 286 15.67 1.11 -10.73
CA ILE A 286 14.48 0.54 -10.09
C ILE A 286 13.36 0.56 -11.12
N GLY A 287 12.98 -0.62 -11.61
CA GLY A 287 11.83 -0.84 -12.48
C GLY A 287 10.51 -0.80 -11.71
N GLU A 288 9.42 -0.72 -12.46
CA GLU A 288 8.06 -0.67 -11.91
C GLU A 288 7.17 -1.72 -12.60
N SER A 289 6.54 -2.58 -11.80
CA SER A 289 5.53 -3.57 -12.24
C SER A 289 6.01 -4.57 -13.34
N ALA A 290 7.30 -4.66 -13.66
CA ALA A 290 7.81 -5.56 -14.69
C ALA A 290 7.86 -7.03 -14.21
N ASN A 291 7.47 -7.95 -15.09
CA ASN A 291 7.39 -9.37 -14.83
C ASN A 291 8.33 -10.11 -15.78
N ARG A 292 9.26 -10.89 -15.22
CA ARG A 292 10.26 -11.64 -16.01
C ARG A 292 9.61 -12.66 -16.95
N ASP A 293 8.45 -13.20 -16.59
CA ASP A 293 7.73 -14.21 -17.37
C ASP A 293 7.26 -13.65 -18.73
N PHE A 294 7.19 -12.31 -18.84
CA PHE A 294 6.84 -11.57 -20.05
C PHE A 294 8.05 -10.84 -20.66
N MET A 295 9.27 -11.26 -20.37
CA MET A 295 10.50 -10.68 -20.94
C MET A 295 11.27 -11.75 -21.73
N SER A 296 11.49 -11.52 -23.03
CA SER A 296 12.20 -12.46 -23.92
C SER A 296 13.62 -12.83 -23.43
N ALA A 297 14.26 -11.94 -22.67
CA ALA A 297 15.56 -12.18 -22.08
C ALA A 297 15.54 -13.27 -21.00
N PHE A 298 14.40 -13.48 -20.31
CA PHE A 298 14.22 -14.45 -19.24
C PHE A 298 13.39 -15.67 -19.67
N THR A 299 12.39 -15.46 -20.53
CA THR A 299 11.43 -16.47 -20.97
C THR A 299 11.37 -16.52 -22.48
N SER A 300 11.24 -17.72 -23.07
CA SER A 300 11.04 -17.85 -24.51
C SER A 300 9.65 -17.36 -24.89
N LEU A 301 9.56 -16.27 -25.66
CA LEU A 301 8.32 -15.66 -26.13
C LEU A 301 8.29 -15.60 -27.66
N ASP A 302 7.09 -15.59 -28.24
CA ASP A 302 6.91 -15.46 -29.70
C ASP A 302 7.33 -14.08 -30.23
N ARG A 303 7.25 -13.05 -29.37
CA ARG A 303 7.64 -11.66 -29.67
C ARG A 303 8.88 -11.32 -28.87
N GLU A 304 9.98 -10.99 -29.56
CA GLU A 304 11.19 -10.45 -28.92
C GLU A 304 10.89 -9.04 -28.39
N ASN A 305 10.74 -8.91 -27.08
CA ASN A 305 10.41 -7.65 -26.43
C ASN A 305 11.49 -7.11 -25.49
N THR A 306 12.65 -7.73 -25.44
CA THR A 306 13.81 -7.20 -24.73
C THR A 306 15.09 -7.38 -25.57
N PRO A 307 15.12 -6.91 -26.83
CA PRO A 307 16.20 -7.25 -27.76
C PRO A 307 17.58 -6.77 -27.27
N TRP A 308 17.66 -5.64 -26.56
CA TRP A 308 18.92 -5.18 -26.00
C TRP A 308 19.40 -6.13 -24.90
N LEU A 309 18.57 -6.44 -23.91
CA LEU A 309 18.95 -7.35 -22.83
C LEU A 309 19.22 -8.78 -23.34
N SER A 310 18.46 -9.25 -24.33
CA SER A 310 18.66 -10.54 -25.01
C SER A 310 20.00 -10.62 -25.76
N ALA A 311 20.51 -9.50 -26.28
CA ALA A 311 21.85 -9.41 -26.84
C ALA A 311 22.92 -9.31 -25.75
N LEU A 312 22.66 -8.49 -24.72
CA LEU A 312 23.59 -8.18 -23.65
C LEU A 312 23.92 -9.42 -22.79
N LYS A 313 22.92 -10.28 -22.51
CA LYS A 313 23.09 -11.54 -21.74
C LYS A 313 24.03 -12.56 -22.38
N LYS A 314 24.42 -12.38 -23.65
CA LYS A 314 25.39 -13.23 -24.34
C LYS A 314 26.84 -12.87 -24.00
N SER A 315 27.05 -11.70 -23.39
CA SER A 315 28.36 -11.26 -22.91
C SER A 315 28.60 -11.76 -21.48
N GLU A 316 29.85 -12.11 -21.18
CA GLU A 316 30.36 -12.40 -19.82
C GLU A 316 30.26 -11.20 -18.86
N ASN A 317 29.97 -10.00 -19.38
CA ASN A 317 29.76 -8.81 -18.56
C ASN A 317 28.39 -8.80 -17.86
N THR A 318 27.47 -9.71 -18.20
CA THR A 318 26.08 -9.62 -17.77
C THR A 318 25.57 -10.91 -17.15
N VAL A 319 25.00 -10.79 -15.96
CA VAL A 319 24.37 -11.91 -15.24
C VAL A 319 22.88 -11.62 -15.06
N LEU A 320 22.03 -12.53 -15.53
CA LEU A 320 20.60 -12.52 -15.29
C LEU A 320 20.26 -13.47 -14.14
N PHE A 321 19.27 -13.09 -13.34
CA PHE A 321 18.81 -13.86 -12.18
C PHE A 321 17.35 -14.29 -12.40
N PRO A 322 17.09 -15.42 -13.08
CA PRO A 322 15.73 -15.85 -13.44
C PRO A 322 14.88 -16.29 -12.25
N ASN A 323 15.46 -16.44 -11.05
CA ASN A 323 14.76 -16.86 -9.83
C ASN A 323 14.58 -15.70 -8.82
N ALA A 324 14.45 -14.47 -9.30
CA ALA A 324 14.26 -13.27 -8.48
C ALA A 324 12.78 -12.93 -8.24
N TYR A 325 12.42 -12.70 -6.98
CA TYR A 325 11.06 -12.36 -6.55
C TYR A 325 11.03 -10.99 -5.87
N SER A 326 9.90 -10.31 -5.87
CA SER A 326 9.68 -9.17 -4.99
C SER A 326 9.25 -9.63 -3.59
N CYS A 327 9.66 -8.91 -2.55
CA CYS A 327 9.23 -9.18 -1.18
C CYS A 327 7.77 -8.74 -0.91
N ALA A 328 7.25 -7.83 -1.72
CA ALA A 328 5.87 -7.35 -1.68
C ALA A 328 5.33 -7.10 -3.09
N MET A 329 4.01 -6.91 -3.23
CA MET A 329 3.33 -6.64 -4.52
C MET A 329 3.00 -5.16 -4.72
N VAL A 330 3.52 -4.29 -3.84
CA VAL A 330 3.27 -2.84 -3.86
C VAL A 330 4.59 -2.12 -3.66
N THR A 331 4.85 -1.10 -4.48
CA THR A 331 6.10 -0.33 -4.54
C THR A 331 6.63 0.08 -3.18
N VAL A 332 5.80 0.73 -2.34
CA VAL A 332 6.23 1.25 -1.04
C VAL A 332 6.73 0.14 -0.11
N ASN A 333 5.96 -0.95 0.02
CA ASN A 333 6.32 -2.10 0.86
C ASN A 333 7.57 -2.82 0.35
N SER A 334 7.76 -2.83 -0.97
CA SER A 334 8.91 -3.48 -1.59
C SER A 334 10.19 -2.66 -1.39
N LEU A 335 10.13 -1.38 -1.77
CA LEU A 335 11.30 -0.50 -1.78
C LEU A 335 11.70 -0.01 -0.38
N GLU A 336 10.80 0.02 0.60
CA GLU A 336 11.21 0.30 2.00
C GLU A 336 12.19 -0.76 2.53
N ARG A 337 12.14 -1.97 1.98
CA ARG A 337 13.06 -3.07 2.31
C ARG A 337 14.24 -3.08 1.35
N ALA A 338 13.99 -3.09 0.04
CA ALA A 338 15.05 -3.16 -0.98
C ALA A 338 16.13 -2.07 -0.87
N LEU A 339 15.76 -0.87 -0.39
CA LEU A 339 16.68 0.28 -0.30
C LEU A 339 17.43 0.38 1.04
N THR A 340 17.16 -0.50 2.01
CA THR A 340 17.75 -0.43 3.35
C THR A 340 18.17 -1.81 3.84
N GLU A 341 18.95 -1.86 4.93
CA GLU A 341 19.33 -3.12 5.57
C GLU A 341 18.15 -3.88 6.23
N ARG A 342 16.93 -3.35 6.17
CA ARG A 342 15.72 -4.03 6.62
C ARG A 342 15.26 -5.01 5.55
N ASN A 343 15.04 -6.26 5.95
CA ASN A 343 14.48 -7.28 5.06
C ASN A 343 13.50 -8.18 5.83
N GLN A 344 12.88 -9.15 5.15
CA GLN A 344 11.89 -10.07 5.77
C GLN A 344 12.51 -11.05 6.78
N TYR A 345 13.83 -11.10 6.87
CA TYR A 345 14.58 -12.08 7.66
C TYR A 345 15.28 -11.45 8.87
N ASN A 346 15.00 -10.17 9.15
CA ASN A 346 15.48 -9.45 10.31
C ASN A 346 14.37 -8.62 10.96
N ASP A 347 14.58 -8.25 12.22
CA ASP A 347 13.60 -7.48 13.02
C ASP A 347 13.87 -5.97 12.96
N LYS A 348 14.48 -5.47 11.88
CA LYS A 348 14.82 -4.04 11.76
C LYS A 348 13.60 -3.22 11.36
N GLU A 349 13.57 -2.00 11.89
CA GLU A 349 12.56 -0.99 11.57
C GLU A 349 13.11 -0.01 10.53
N PHE A 350 12.28 0.39 9.56
CA PHE A 350 12.71 1.25 8.45
C PHE A 350 13.40 2.54 8.94
N PHE A 351 12.80 3.22 9.92
CA PHE A 351 13.27 4.53 10.38
C PHE A 351 14.67 4.55 11.02
N ASP A 352 15.18 3.39 11.47
CA ASP A 352 16.52 3.24 12.06
C ASP A 352 17.49 2.46 11.16
N SER A 353 17.02 1.99 10.00
CA SER A 353 17.82 1.18 9.07
C SER A 353 18.72 2.06 8.20
N VAL A 354 19.96 1.60 8.01
CA VAL A 354 20.91 2.17 7.05
C VAL A 354 20.43 1.92 5.62
N SER A 355 20.49 2.94 4.76
CA SER A 355 20.15 2.84 3.34
C SER A 355 21.36 2.62 2.43
N ILE A 356 21.10 2.18 1.19
CA ILE A 356 22.14 2.09 0.15
C ILE A 356 22.80 3.45 -0.09
N ILE A 357 22.04 4.54 0.04
CA ILE A 357 22.53 5.92 -0.10
C ILE A 357 23.49 6.28 1.05
N ASP A 358 23.17 5.89 2.29
CA ASP A 358 24.06 6.09 3.44
C ASP A 358 25.41 5.35 3.23
N ILE A 359 25.37 4.13 2.69
CA ILE A 359 26.56 3.35 2.32
C ILE A 359 27.37 4.10 1.24
N ALA A 360 26.74 4.54 0.16
CA ALA A 360 27.39 5.26 -0.92
C ALA A 360 28.06 6.57 -0.45
N HIS A 361 27.38 7.36 0.39
CA HIS A 361 27.96 8.56 0.99
C HIS A 361 29.18 8.25 1.86
N LYS A 362 29.16 7.16 2.64
CA LYS A 362 30.31 6.76 3.46
C LYS A 362 31.52 6.35 2.65
N LEU A 363 31.28 5.83 1.45
CA LEU A 363 32.32 5.51 0.47
C LEU A 363 32.78 6.73 -0.35
N GLY A 364 32.18 7.90 -0.13
CA GLY A 364 32.55 9.15 -0.81
C GLY A 364 31.96 9.30 -2.22
N TYR A 365 30.92 8.53 -2.57
CA TYR A 365 30.19 8.74 -3.81
C TYR A 365 29.32 10.00 -3.71
N LYS A 366 29.24 10.75 -4.82
CA LYS A 366 28.16 11.70 -5.06
C LYS A 366 26.90 10.93 -5.45
N VAL A 367 25.81 11.13 -4.74
CA VAL A 367 24.58 10.35 -4.94
C VAL A 367 23.53 11.16 -5.71
N HIS A 368 23.07 10.60 -6.82
CA HIS A 368 22.02 11.17 -7.66
C HIS A 368 20.77 10.27 -7.63
N TRP A 369 19.60 10.86 -7.46
CA TRP A 369 18.30 10.17 -7.51
C TRP A 369 17.39 10.82 -8.55
N TYR A 370 17.07 10.08 -9.61
CA TYR A 370 16.22 10.56 -10.71
C TYR A 370 14.98 9.69 -10.82
N SER A 371 13.78 10.28 -10.75
CA SER A 371 12.54 9.51 -10.64
C SER A 371 11.45 10.02 -11.57
N ASN A 372 10.84 9.11 -12.33
CA ASN A 372 9.62 9.37 -13.09
C ASN A 372 8.35 9.01 -12.30
N GLN A 373 8.51 8.40 -11.13
CA GLN A 373 7.47 8.26 -10.12
C GLN A 373 7.36 9.57 -9.34
N GLY A 374 6.17 10.19 -9.30
CA GLY A 374 5.98 11.53 -8.78
C GLY A 374 6.34 11.71 -7.30
N HIS A 375 6.96 12.86 -6.97
CA HIS A 375 7.14 13.37 -5.61
C HIS A 375 5.97 14.28 -5.21
N LEU A 376 4.74 13.81 -5.41
CA LEU A 376 3.57 14.64 -5.22
C LEU A 376 3.22 14.76 -3.73
N GLY A 377 3.84 15.75 -3.08
CA GLY A 377 3.34 16.54 -1.95
C GLY A 377 2.63 15.82 -0.80
N SER A 378 3.21 15.94 0.40
CA SER A 378 2.66 15.58 1.73
C SER A 378 2.73 14.12 2.16
N PHE A 379 3.16 13.19 1.31
CA PHE A 379 3.34 11.79 1.71
C PHE A 379 4.82 11.43 1.80
N ASP A 380 5.33 11.44 3.04
CA ASP A 380 6.62 10.87 3.44
C ASP A 380 6.62 9.34 3.23
N THR A 381 6.65 8.90 1.98
CA THR A 381 6.83 7.47 1.69
C THR A 381 8.27 7.08 2.01
N PRO A 382 8.53 5.84 2.47
CA PRO A 382 9.88 5.32 2.61
C PRO A 382 10.80 5.61 1.41
N VAL A 383 10.27 5.51 0.19
CA VAL A 383 11.03 5.74 -1.05
C VAL A 383 11.46 7.20 -1.16
N THR A 384 10.55 8.15 -0.96
CA THR A 384 10.88 9.58 -1.00
C THR A 384 11.79 9.97 0.15
N LEU A 385 11.58 9.42 1.35
CA LEU A 385 12.43 9.66 2.51
C LEU A 385 13.88 9.20 2.29
N VAL A 386 14.10 8.09 1.58
CA VAL A 386 15.44 7.66 1.17
C VAL A 386 15.97 8.58 0.06
N ALA A 387 15.18 8.81 -1.00
CA ALA A 387 15.58 9.65 -2.14
C ALA A 387 16.01 11.06 -1.72
N ASP A 388 15.32 11.68 -0.77
CA ASP A 388 15.60 13.04 -0.27
C ASP A 388 16.92 13.13 0.51
N THR A 389 17.57 11.99 0.82
CA THR A 389 18.92 11.99 1.40
C THR A 389 20.02 12.09 0.35
N ALA A 390 19.72 11.88 -0.94
CA ALA A 390 20.69 12.02 -2.03
C ALA A 390 21.21 13.46 -2.15
N ASP A 391 22.41 13.63 -2.72
CA ASP A 391 22.96 14.95 -2.99
C ASP A 391 22.14 15.73 -4.03
N VAL A 392 21.66 15.03 -5.05
CA VAL A 392 20.85 15.59 -6.13
C VAL A 392 19.64 14.70 -6.35
N ALA A 393 18.44 15.22 -6.07
CA ALA A 393 17.19 14.54 -6.38
C ALA A 393 16.40 15.32 -7.45
N ARG A 394 15.91 14.63 -8.48
CA ARG A 394 15.08 15.19 -9.55
C ARG A 394 13.89 14.30 -9.85
N TRP A 395 12.79 14.96 -10.19
CA TRP A 395 11.57 14.31 -10.64
C TRP A 395 11.16 14.85 -11.99
N THR A 396 10.60 13.99 -12.83
CA THR A 396 9.97 14.41 -14.08
C THR A 396 8.74 15.27 -13.79
N ASP A 397 8.36 16.11 -14.75
CA ASP A 397 7.21 16.98 -14.62
C ASP A 397 5.89 16.19 -14.70
N GLN A 398 5.11 16.20 -13.62
CA GLN A 398 3.85 15.48 -13.44
C GLN A 398 2.62 16.38 -13.71
N GLN A 399 2.73 17.32 -14.64
CA GLN A 399 1.61 18.17 -15.08
C GLN A 399 0.36 17.35 -15.43
N LEU A 400 -0.81 17.84 -15.01
CA LEU A 400 -2.11 17.26 -15.34
C LEU A 400 -2.25 17.07 -16.86
N ASN A 401 -2.53 15.84 -17.30
CA ASN A 401 -2.68 15.41 -18.69
C ASN A 401 -1.39 15.33 -19.54
N LYS A 402 -0.20 15.45 -18.93
CA LYS A 402 1.06 15.11 -19.59
C LYS A 402 1.57 13.80 -19.00
N VAL A 403 1.90 12.84 -19.85
CA VAL A 403 2.50 11.57 -19.42
C VAL A 403 4.00 11.67 -19.65
N PRO A 404 4.82 11.92 -18.63
CA PRO A 404 6.28 11.87 -18.81
C PRO A 404 6.68 10.42 -19.04
N TYR A 405 7.20 10.11 -20.23
CA TYR A 405 7.79 8.81 -20.51
C TYR A 405 9.16 8.68 -19.82
N ASP A 406 9.60 7.46 -19.54
CA ASP A 406 10.85 7.22 -18.80
C ASP A 406 12.11 7.74 -19.52
N GLU A 407 12.07 7.91 -20.85
CA GLU A 407 13.16 8.56 -21.60
C GLU A 407 13.48 9.98 -21.12
N THR A 408 12.51 10.67 -20.51
CA THR A 408 12.70 12.01 -19.94
C THR A 408 13.70 12.04 -18.79
N LEU A 409 14.01 10.90 -18.17
CA LEU A 409 15.04 10.78 -17.14
C LEU A 409 16.46 10.93 -17.70
N LEU A 410 16.67 10.66 -19.00
CA LEU A 410 17.98 10.73 -19.64
C LEU A 410 18.58 12.14 -19.57
N GLN A 411 17.75 13.18 -19.61
CA GLN A 411 18.21 14.57 -19.54
C GLN A 411 18.87 14.90 -18.17
N PHE A 412 18.51 14.19 -17.10
CA PHE A 412 19.12 14.41 -15.78
C PHE A 412 20.52 13.79 -15.69
N LEU A 413 20.87 12.84 -16.57
CA LEU A 413 22.22 12.26 -16.60
C LEU A 413 23.29 13.29 -17.00
N ASP A 414 22.91 14.35 -17.72
CA ASP A 414 23.81 15.46 -18.07
C ASP A 414 24.29 16.27 -16.84
N GLU A 415 23.61 16.17 -15.70
CA GLU A 415 24.00 16.81 -14.43
C GLU A 415 25.07 16.00 -13.65
N VAL A 416 25.34 14.74 -14.05
CA VAL A 416 26.28 13.86 -13.34
C VAL A 416 27.72 14.21 -13.74
N ASP A 417 28.55 14.61 -12.76
CA ASP A 417 29.94 14.97 -13.00
C ASP A 417 30.82 13.72 -13.20
N PRO A 418 31.35 13.46 -14.40
CA PRO A 418 32.13 12.26 -14.66
C PRO A 418 33.53 12.28 -14.05
N SER A 419 33.95 13.39 -13.41
CA SER A 419 35.26 13.53 -12.78
C SER A 419 35.30 13.05 -11.32
N CYS A 420 34.16 12.68 -10.74
CA CYS A 420 34.06 12.12 -9.39
C CYS A 420 33.43 10.72 -9.38
N ASN A 421 33.37 10.10 -8.20
CA ASN A 421 32.67 8.83 -8.02
C ASN A 421 31.17 9.08 -7.88
N ASN A 422 30.35 8.44 -8.70
CA ASN A 422 28.89 8.65 -8.70
C ASN A 422 28.11 7.36 -8.40
N PHE A 423 27.10 7.49 -7.56
CA PHE A 423 26.06 6.49 -7.42
C PHE A 423 24.75 7.09 -7.93
N VAL A 424 24.23 6.53 -9.02
CA VAL A 424 23.05 7.08 -9.72
C VAL A 424 21.89 6.09 -9.59
N VAL A 425 20.84 6.51 -8.89
CA VAL A 425 19.59 5.77 -8.80
C VAL A 425 18.58 6.33 -9.79
N ILE A 426 18.02 5.47 -10.64
CA ILE A 426 17.02 5.83 -11.64
C ILE A 426 15.75 5.03 -11.36
N HIS A 427 14.65 5.70 -11.03
CA HIS A 427 13.38 5.08 -10.68
C HIS A 427 12.34 5.30 -11.79
N LEU A 428 12.02 4.21 -12.48
CA LEU A 428 11.17 4.20 -13.67
C LEU A 428 9.67 4.19 -13.30
N LYS A 429 8.84 4.67 -14.23
CA LYS A 429 7.40 4.36 -14.24
C LYS A 429 7.13 3.00 -14.90
N GLY A 430 8.07 2.51 -15.70
CA GLY A 430 8.16 1.14 -16.19
C GLY A 430 6.86 0.64 -16.79
N SER A 431 6.44 -0.55 -16.36
CA SER A 431 5.21 -1.20 -16.80
C SER A 431 4.05 -0.97 -15.83
N HIS A 432 3.98 0.20 -15.17
CA HIS A 432 2.85 0.54 -14.32
C HIS A 432 1.51 0.46 -15.08
N PHE A 433 0.44 0.02 -14.40
CA PHE A 433 -0.91 -0.12 -14.94
C PHE A 433 -1.37 1.08 -15.79
N ASN A 434 -2.24 0.79 -16.76
CA ASN A 434 -2.50 1.60 -17.95
C ASN A 434 -1.28 1.60 -18.89
N PHE A 435 -0.90 0.37 -19.31
CA PHE A 435 0.37 0.09 -19.99
C PHE A 435 0.56 0.89 -21.28
N SER A 436 -0.52 1.18 -22.01
CA SER A 436 -0.48 1.99 -23.23
C SER A 436 -0.05 3.44 -23.00
N SER A 437 -0.08 3.91 -21.74
CA SER A 437 0.44 5.22 -21.33
C SER A 437 1.89 5.14 -20.86
N ARG A 438 2.60 4.03 -21.05
CA ARG A 438 4.00 3.88 -20.63
C ARG A 438 5.00 4.10 -21.75
N TYR A 439 4.52 4.23 -22.98
CA TYR A 439 5.34 4.42 -24.17
C TYR A 439 4.64 5.39 -25.14
N PRO A 440 5.40 6.17 -25.92
CA PRO A 440 4.85 6.99 -26.99
C PRO A 440 4.22 6.13 -28.09
N ALA A 441 3.28 6.69 -28.85
CA ALA A 441 2.59 5.97 -29.92
C ALA A 441 3.57 5.40 -30.96
N GLU A 442 4.66 6.11 -31.22
CA GLU A 442 5.74 5.72 -32.13
C GLU A 442 6.55 4.52 -31.63
N ALA A 443 6.52 4.24 -30.32
CA ALA A 443 7.17 3.07 -29.71
C ALA A 443 6.23 1.86 -29.56
N ALA A 444 4.99 1.95 -30.05
CA ALA A 444 4.04 0.84 -30.07
C ALA A 444 4.43 -0.20 -31.15
N MET A 445 5.32 -1.14 -30.80
CA MET A 445 5.83 -2.15 -31.73
C MET A 445 4.75 -3.13 -32.21
N TRP A 446 3.81 -3.49 -31.32
CA TRP A 446 2.72 -4.41 -31.63
C TRP A 446 1.36 -3.76 -31.43
N THR A 447 0.43 -4.07 -32.33
CA THR A 447 -1.00 -3.76 -32.19
C THR A 447 -1.77 -5.03 -31.85
N PRO A 448 -2.82 -4.95 -31.00
CA PRO A 448 -3.57 -6.14 -30.65
C PRO A 448 -4.35 -6.69 -31.85
N GLY A 449 -4.18 -7.99 -32.10
CA GLY A 449 -5.03 -8.73 -33.02
C GLY A 449 -6.48 -8.82 -32.54
N ARG A 450 -7.38 -9.29 -33.40
CA ARG A 450 -8.82 -9.41 -33.08
C ARG A 450 -9.11 -10.25 -31.82
N ASP A 451 -8.33 -11.31 -31.63
CA ASP A 451 -8.52 -12.30 -30.55
C ASP A 451 -7.43 -12.17 -29.46
N GLU A 452 -6.62 -11.11 -29.50
CA GLU A 452 -5.59 -10.85 -28.48
C GLU A 452 -6.09 -9.90 -27.40
N ASP A 453 -5.65 -10.11 -26.17
CA ASP A 453 -5.89 -9.16 -25.09
C ASP A 453 -5.04 -7.88 -25.31
N ALA A 454 -5.73 -6.76 -25.53
CA ALA A 454 -5.11 -5.46 -25.76
C ALA A 454 -4.22 -4.99 -24.59
N ASN A 455 -4.54 -5.38 -23.34
CA ASN A 455 -3.72 -5.05 -22.19
C ASN A 455 -2.41 -5.85 -22.21
N VAL A 456 -2.45 -7.14 -22.57
CA VAL A 456 -1.24 -7.97 -22.70
C VAL A 456 -0.33 -7.40 -23.78
N VAL A 457 -0.87 -7.02 -24.95
CA VAL A 457 -0.07 -6.43 -26.02
C VAL A 457 0.52 -5.08 -25.61
N SER A 458 -0.26 -4.24 -24.94
CA SER A 458 0.24 -2.96 -24.41
C SER A 458 1.32 -3.18 -23.35
N TYR A 459 1.19 -4.21 -22.51
CA TYR A 459 2.20 -4.57 -21.54
C TYR A 459 3.51 -5.00 -22.21
N LEU A 460 3.46 -5.85 -23.23
CA LEU A 460 4.66 -6.24 -24.01
C LEU A 460 5.34 -5.01 -24.64
N ASN A 461 4.58 -4.06 -25.19
CA ASN A 461 5.13 -2.80 -25.70
C ASN A 461 5.80 -1.97 -24.59
N SER A 462 5.22 -1.91 -23.39
CA SER A 462 5.83 -1.20 -22.26
C SER A 462 7.15 -1.81 -21.79
N ILE A 463 7.26 -3.15 -21.84
CA ILE A 463 8.51 -3.87 -21.57
C ILE A 463 9.55 -3.55 -22.65
N HIS A 464 9.14 -3.56 -23.92
CA HIS A 464 10.02 -3.20 -25.04
C HIS A 464 10.53 -1.77 -24.96
N TYR A 465 9.67 -0.83 -24.60
CA TYR A 465 10.07 0.56 -24.38
C TYR A 465 11.03 0.68 -23.18
N THR A 466 10.76 -0.02 -22.08
CA THR A 466 11.66 -0.08 -20.92
C THR A 466 13.04 -0.63 -21.31
N ASP A 467 13.12 -1.71 -22.11
CA ASP A 467 14.38 -2.24 -22.65
C ASP A 467 15.17 -1.19 -23.44
N SER A 468 14.47 -0.37 -24.24
CA SER A 468 15.10 0.73 -24.99
C SER A 468 15.62 1.88 -24.12
N VAL A 469 14.93 2.19 -23.02
CA VAL A 469 15.36 3.18 -22.03
C VAL A 469 16.56 2.66 -21.24
N LEU A 470 16.53 1.40 -20.82
CA LEU A 470 17.66 0.75 -20.14
C LEU A 470 18.92 0.75 -21.00
N ARG A 471 18.79 0.43 -22.30
CA ARG A 471 19.89 0.59 -23.27
C ARG A 471 20.44 2.01 -23.28
N SER A 472 19.55 3.01 -23.34
CA SER A 472 19.97 4.41 -23.44
C SER A 472 20.70 4.89 -22.19
N ILE A 473 20.25 4.46 -21.00
CA ILE A 473 20.94 4.69 -19.72
C ILE A 473 22.32 4.03 -19.73
N HIS A 474 22.39 2.76 -20.10
CA HIS A 474 23.63 1.99 -20.17
C HIS A 474 24.64 2.66 -21.12
N ASP A 475 24.25 2.91 -22.37
CA ASP A 475 25.14 3.45 -23.41
C ASP A 475 25.63 4.86 -23.04
N TYR A 476 24.77 5.69 -22.44
CA TYR A 476 25.17 6.99 -21.91
C TYR A 476 26.22 6.85 -20.80
N ALA A 477 25.95 6.00 -19.81
CA ALA A 477 26.83 5.86 -18.65
C ALA A 477 28.17 5.20 -19.01
N VAL A 478 28.18 4.21 -19.91
CA VAL A 478 29.42 3.63 -20.45
C VAL A 478 30.25 4.68 -21.19
N SER A 479 29.61 5.49 -22.03
CA SER A 479 30.33 6.45 -22.88
C SER A 479 30.77 7.72 -22.16
N ARG A 480 30.08 8.13 -21.09
CA ARG A 480 30.31 9.44 -20.45
C ARG A 480 30.62 9.39 -18.96
N LEU A 481 30.18 8.36 -18.23
CA LEU A 481 30.20 8.38 -16.77
C LEU A 481 31.17 7.37 -16.15
N ASN A 482 32.02 6.70 -16.93
CA ASN A 482 32.92 5.67 -16.41
C ASN A 482 32.14 4.56 -15.67
N LEU A 483 31.09 4.03 -16.30
CA LEU A 483 30.22 3.02 -15.70
C LEU A 483 31.02 1.76 -15.34
N ASP A 484 30.95 1.37 -14.06
CA ASP A 484 31.52 0.14 -13.55
C ASP A 484 30.49 -0.97 -13.36
N ALA A 485 29.31 -0.63 -12.86
CA ALA A 485 28.22 -1.58 -12.71
C ALA A 485 26.87 -0.92 -12.97
N MET A 486 25.97 -1.69 -13.58
CA MET A 486 24.55 -1.34 -13.70
C MET A 486 23.71 -2.49 -13.15
N VAL A 487 22.83 -2.20 -12.20
CA VAL A 487 21.86 -3.15 -11.65
C VAL A 487 20.47 -2.71 -12.05
N TYR A 488 19.65 -3.65 -12.50
CA TYR A 488 18.23 -3.42 -12.72
C TYR A 488 17.40 -4.47 -11.99
N PHE A 489 16.39 -4.04 -11.24
CA PHE A 489 15.36 -4.91 -10.71
C PHE A 489 14.01 -4.20 -10.69
N SER A 490 12.92 -4.96 -10.86
CA SER A 490 11.58 -4.39 -10.66
C SER A 490 11.21 -4.38 -9.18
N ASP A 491 10.49 -3.33 -8.75
CA ASP A 491 9.95 -3.23 -7.40
C ASP A 491 8.96 -4.38 -7.08
N HIS A 492 8.08 -4.70 -8.02
CA HIS A 492 7.20 -5.85 -8.03
C HIS A 492 6.85 -6.20 -9.48
N ALA A 493 6.08 -7.27 -9.66
CA ALA A 493 5.59 -7.67 -10.98
C ALA A 493 4.08 -7.40 -11.10
N THR A 494 3.56 -7.57 -12.31
CA THR A 494 2.12 -7.60 -12.58
C THR A 494 1.80 -8.71 -13.56
N ILE A 495 0.54 -9.15 -13.55
CA ILE A 495 0.00 -10.05 -14.58
C ILE A 495 -0.96 -9.22 -15.44
N PRO A 496 -0.66 -8.98 -16.74
CA PRO A 496 -1.35 -7.98 -17.55
C PRO A 496 -2.77 -8.35 -17.99
N ASP A 497 -3.13 -9.64 -17.97
CA ASP A 497 -4.47 -10.15 -18.29
C ASP A 497 -5.42 -10.15 -17.07
N ARG A 498 -4.97 -9.63 -15.92
CA ARG A 498 -5.75 -9.57 -14.68
C ARG A 498 -5.98 -8.14 -14.21
N THR A 499 -7.14 -7.91 -13.61
CA THR A 499 -7.43 -6.65 -12.91
C THR A 499 -6.57 -6.54 -11.66
N ARG A 500 -6.00 -5.36 -11.39
CA ARG A 500 -5.23 -5.09 -10.16
C ARG A 500 -6.09 -5.37 -8.93
N THR A 501 -5.55 -6.14 -7.99
CA THR A 501 -6.15 -6.40 -6.68
C THR A 501 -5.13 -6.12 -5.57
N PRO A 502 -5.60 -5.75 -4.38
CA PRO A 502 -4.72 -5.54 -3.21
C PRO A 502 -4.24 -6.87 -2.57
N GLY A 503 -4.93 -7.98 -2.83
CA GLY A 503 -4.61 -9.31 -2.31
C GLY A 503 -3.67 -10.14 -3.20
N PHE A 504 -3.15 -11.23 -2.65
CA PHE A 504 -2.23 -12.15 -3.35
C PHE A 504 -2.92 -12.94 -4.46
N MET A 505 -2.53 -12.66 -5.71
CA MET A 505 -3.11 -13.26 -6.92
C MET A 505 -2.23 -14.35 -7.53
N GLY A 506 -1.27 -14.85 -6.76
CA GLY A 506 -0.30 -15.86 -7.19
C GLY A 506 1.06 -15.26 -7.53
N PHE A 507 2.03 -16.15 -7.73
CA PHE A 507 3.44 -15.79 -7.83
C PHE A 507 3.80 -14.91 -9.03
N GLY A 508 3.02 -14.94 -10.11
CA GLY A 508 3.21 -14.02 -11.25
C GLY A 508 3.19 -12.53 -10.86
N MET A 509 2.56 -12.14 -9.75
CA MET A 509 2.62 -10.76 -9.23
C MET A 509 3.93 -10.41 -8.51
N THR A 510 4.80 -11.40 -8.32
CA THR A 510 6.05 -11.26 -7.56
C THR A 510 7.28 -11.71 -8.34
N ARG A 511 7.13 -12.33 -9.53
CA ARG A 511 8.23 -12.80 -10.37
C ARG A 511 8.85 -11.64 -11.16
N ILE A 512 9.89 -11.03 -10.60
CA ILE A 512 10.50 -9.82 -11.16
C ILE A 512 11.73 -10.14 -12.02
N PRO A 513 12.07 -9.29 -13.00
CA PRO A 513 13.39 -9.31 -13.61
C PRO A 513 14.45 -8.76 -12.66
N LEU A 514 15.64 -9.36 -12.71
CA LEU A 514 16.86 -8.85 -12.08
C LEU A 514 18.05 -9.15 -12.99
N PHE A 515 18.89 -8.15 -13.27
CA PHE A 515 20.19 -8.35 -13.90
C PHE A 515 21.26 -7.42 -13.32
N VAL A 516 22.51 -7.86 -13.47
CA VAL A 516 23.71 -7.07 -13.17
C VAL A 516 24.60 -7.06 -14.40
N TRP A 517 24.98 -5.88 -14.85
CA TRP A 517 26.01 -5.66 -15.85
C TRP A 517 27.27 -5.08 -15.19
N LEU A 518 28.45 -5.56 -15.57
CA LEU A 518 29.75 -5.15 -15.04
C LEU A 518 30.71 -4.76 -16.17
N SER A 519 31.43 -3.65 -16.01
CA SER A 519 32.51 -3.26 -16.93
C SER A 519 33.71 -4.20 -16.81
N ASP A 520 34.53 -4.30 -17.85
CA ASP A 520 35.79 -5.07 -17.79
C ASP A 520 36.73 -4.56 -16.69
N ARG A 521 36.69 -3.25 -16.42
CA ARG A 521 37.42 -2.61 -15.32
C ARG A 521 36.93 -3.13 -13.97
N TYR A 522 35.62 -3.12 -13.74
CA TYR A 522 35.04 -3.62 -12.50
C TYR A 522 35.37 -5.11 -12.29
N ARG A 523 35.18 -5.94 -13.31
CA ARG A 523 35.48 -7.39 -13.22
C ARG A 523 36.95 -7.66 -12.89
N SER A 524 37.86 -6.85 -13.41
CA SER A 524 39.29 -6.95 -13.11
C SER A 524 39.64 -6.53 -11.69
N ASN A 525 38.96 -5.50 -11.15
CA ASN A 525 39.19 -4.99 -9.80
C ASN A 525 38.50 -5.84 -8.72
N HIS A 526 37.34 -6.45 -9.04
CA HIS A 526 36.52 -7.25 -8.12
C HIS A 526 36.25 -8.68 -8.62
N PRO A 527 37.30 -9.47 -8.94
CA PRO A 527 37.12 -10.78 -9.57
C PRO A 527 36.33 -11.77 -8.71
N LEU A 528 36.36 -11.63 -7.37
CA LEU A 528 35.59 -12.46 -6.46
C LEU A 528 34.09 -12.15 -6.53
N ARG A 529 33.71 -10.88 -6.68
CA ARG A 529 32.32 -10.44 -6.82
C ARG A 529 31.75 -10.88 -8.17
N ASP A 530 32.51 -10.69 -9.24
CA ASP A 530 32.16 -11.17 -10.59
C ASP A 530 31.91 -12.68 -10.60
N LYS A 531 32.85 -13.46 -10.04
CA LYS A 531 32.73 -14.92 -9.95
C LYS A 531 31.52 -15.35 -9.11
N ALA A 532 31.26 -14.67 -7.99
CA ALA A 532 30.12 -15.00 -7.12
C ALA A 532 28.77 -14.74 -7.81
N LEU A 533 28.63 -13.63 -8.53
CA LEU A 533 27.41 -13.34 -9.29
C LEU A 533 27.11 -14.44 -10.31
N HIS A 534 28.11 -14.85 -11.09
CA HIS A 534 27.97 -15.94 -12.05
C HIS A 534 27.64 -17.28 -11.37
N ALA A 535 28.29 -17.60 -10.25
CA ALA A 535 28.03 -18.83 -9.50
C ALA A 535 26.61 -18.85 -8.88
N ASN A 536 26.07 -17.69 -8.54
CA ASN A 536 24.76 -17.53 -7.91
C ASN A 536 23.63 -17.20 -8.90
N ALA A 537 23.88 -17.15 -10.21
CA ALA A 537 22.91 -16.72 -11.21
C ALA A 537 21.55 -17.46 -11.11
N MET A 538 21.59 -18.76 -10.82
CA MET A 538 20.39 -19.61 -10.69
C MET A 538 19.83 -19.71 -9.27
N ARG A 539 20.42 -19.01 -8.29
CA ARG A 539 19.93 -19.03 -6.90
C ARG A 539 18.65 -18.20 -6.79
N TYR A 540 17.80 -18.58 -5.85
CA TYR A 540 16.59 -17.81 -5.54
C TYR A 540 16.94 -16.55 -4.78
N PHE A 541 16.21 -15.47 -5.05
CA PHE A 541 16.44 -14.15 -4.47
C PHE A 541 15.12 -13.42 -4.25
N THR A 542 15.05 -12.58 -3.22
CA THR A 542 13.95 -11.64 -3.00
C THR A 542 14.52 -10.21 -2.94
N ASN A 543 13.85 -9.24 -3.56
CA ASN A 543 14.42 -7.88 -3.73
C ASN A 543 14.61 -7.06 -2.45
N ASP A 544 14.08 -7.52 -1.31
CA ASP A 544 14.50 -7.00 0.01
C ASP A 544 15.98 -7.29 0.32
N LEU A 545 16.65 -8.15 -0.45
CA LEU A 545 18.09 -8.40 -0.40
C LEU A 545 18.91 -7.53 -1.40
N ALA A 546 18.26 -6.57 -2.08
CA ALA A 546 18.95 -5.68 -3.02
C ALA A 546 19.98 -4.77 -2.33
N TYR A 547 19.73 -4.40 -1.08
CA TYR A 547 20.70 -3.66 -0.25
C TYR A 547 22.01 -4.46 -0.08
N GLU A 548 21.92 -5.75 0.24
CA GLU A 548 23.07 -6.65 0.39
C GLU A 548 23.75 -6.90 -0.96
N LEU A 549 23.00 -7.00 -2.06
CA LEU A 549 23.56 -7.07 -3.41
C LEU A 549 24.40 -5.81 -3.71
N MET A 550 23.85 -4.62 -3.47
CA MET A 550 24.56 -3.36 -3.73
C MET A 550 25.78 -3.20 -2.82
N CYS A 551 25.70 -3.57 -1.54
CA CYS A 551 26.87 -3.59 -0.65
C CYS A 551 27.96 -4.56 -1.16
N GLY A 552 27.56 -5.73 -1.66
CA GLY A 552 28.49 -6.66 -2.30
C GLY A 552 29.14 -6.08 -3.56
N LEU A 553 28.39 -5.29 -4.35
CA LEU A 553 28.92 -4.61 -5.54
C LEU A 553 29.83 -3.42 -5.22
N PHE A 554 29.56 -2.67 -4.15
CA PHE A 554 30.50 -1.69 -3.61
C PHE A 554 31.76 -2.33 -3.00
N ASP A 555 31.76 -3.66 -2.84
CA ASP A 555 32.82 -4.48 -2.28
C ASP A 555 33.36 -3.96 -0.95
N ILE A 556 32.47 -3.93 0.05
CA ILE A 556 32.73 -3.33 1.36
C ILE A 556 32.77 -4.33 2.52
N GLN A 557 33.31 -3.86 3.64
CA GLN A 557 33.07 -4.39 4.97
C GLN A 557 32.28 -3.38 5.81
N SER A 558 31.24 -3.85 6.50
CA SER A 558 30.44 -3.06 7.45
C SER A 558 29.67 -3.96 8.41
N ASP A 559 29.43 -3.50 9.63
CA ASP A 559 28.52 -4.17 10.58
C ASP A 559 27.04 -4.11 10.10
N ASN A 560 26.74 -3.19 9.17
CA ASN A 560 25.44 -3.02 8.55
C ASN A 560 25.32 -3.78 7.22
N PHE A 561 26.21 -4.73 6.93
CA PHE A 561 26.18 -5.55 5.71
C PHE A 561 26.24 -7.05 6.07
N ASP A 562 25.12 -7.78 5.88
CA ASP A 562 25.13 -9.25 5.92
C ASP A 562 25.55 -9.81 4.56
N GLU A 563 26.85 -10.09 4.43
CA GLU A 563 27.42 -10.64 3.21
C GLU A 563 26.77 -11.97 2.76
N SER A 564 26.22 -12.76 3.69
CA SER A 564 25.53 -14.01 3.35
C SER A 564 24.18 -13.81 2.65
N GLY A 565 23.67 -12.57 2.61
CA GLY A 565 22.49 -12.16 1.83
C GLY A 565 22.81 -11.61 0.44
N SER A 566 24.08 -11.47 0.07
CA SER A 566 24.47 -10.88 -1.22
C SER A 566 24.69 -11.93 -2.32
N LEU A 567 24.03 -11.78 -3.46
CA LEU A 567 24.32 -12.60 -4.65
C LEU A 567 25.75 -12.39 -5.17
N ALA A 568 26.39 -11.26 -4.82
CA ALA A 568 27.80 -10.98 -5.08
C ALA A 568 28.75 -11.58 -4.02
N SER A 569 28.32 -12.61 -3.29
CA SER A 569 29.18 -13.33 -2.34
C SER A 569 29.12 -14.85 -2.53
N ASP A 570 30.26 -15.52 -2.35
CA ASP A 570 30.33 -16.98 -2.26
C ASP A 570 29.67 -17.54 -1.00
N LYS A 571 29.35 -16.68 -0.01
CA LYS A 571 28.64 -17.03 1.23
C LYS A 571 27.11 -16.97 1.09
N TYR A 572 26.57 -16.69 -0.11
CA TYR A 572 25.13 -16.54 -0.31
C TYR A 572 24.36 -17.76 0.20
N LYS A 573 23.56 -17.59 1.27
CA LYS A 573 22.96 -18.72 2.01
C LYS A 573 21.56 -19.10 1.56
N TYR A 574 20.76 -18.15 1.07
CA TYR A 574 19.33 -18.35 0.89
C TYR A 574 18.99 -19.43 -0.15
N THR A 575 18.05 -20.28 0.21
CA THR A 575 17.45 -21.30 -0.65
C THR A 575 15.98 -20.95 -0.91
N ARG A 576 15.36 -21.63 -1.88
CA ARG A 576 13.92 -21.49 -2.19
C ARG A 576 13.04 -21.63 -0.93
N ASP A 577 13.38 -22.55 -0.03
CA ASP A 577 12.63 -22.84 1.19
C ASP A 577 12.71 -21.75 2.26
N MET A 578 13.77 -20.95 2.25
CA MET A 578 14.01 -19.91 3.25
C MET A 578 13.32 -18.60 2.89
N LEU A 579 13.08 -18.36 1.60
CA LEU A 579 12.64 -17.07 1.09
C LEU A 579 11.13 -16.89 1.17
N LEU A 580 10.72 -15.64 1.40
CA LEU A 580 9.34 -15.22 1.56
C LEU A 580 8.97 -14.11 0.56
N THR A 581 7.67 -14.01 0.28
CA THR A 581 7.06 -12.90 -0.46
C THR A 581 5.74 -12.50 0.20
N TYR A 582 5.05 -11.53 -0.40
CA TYR A 582 3.79 -10.98 0.07
C TYR A 582 3.89 -10.53 1.53
N ASP A 583 4.85 -9.63 1.80
CA ASP A 583 5.11 -9.06 3.12
C ASP A 583 5.43 -10.12 4.19
N GLY A 584 6.19 -11.15 3.81
CA GLY A 584 6.65 -12.21 4.72
C GLY A 584 5.61 -13.30 5.00
N THR A 585 4.49 -13.35 4.27
CA THR A 585 3.37 -14.25 4.58
C THR A 585 3.28 -15.47 3.66
N VAL A 586 3.93 -15.47 2.51
CA VAL A 586 3.92 -16.56 1.52
C VAL A 586 5.34 -17.06 1.29
N ARG A 587 5.54 -18.38 1.23
CA ARG A 587 6.87 -18.97 0.97
C ARG A 587 7.10 -19.11 -0.52
N ILE A 588 8.31 -18.81 -1.00
CA ILE A 588 8.68 -19.03 -2.41
C ILE A 588 8.68 -20.53 -2.77
N ALA A 589 8.84 -21.41 -1.79
CA ALA A 589 8.69 -22.86 -1.96
C ALA A 589 7.30 -23.30 -2.43
N ASP A 590 6.27 -22.49 -2.22
CA ASP A 590 4.89 -22.81 -2.62
C ASP A 590 4.60 -22.43 -4.09
N ASP A 591 5.60 -21.88 -4.82
CA ASP A 591 5.47 -21.51 -6.24
C ASP A 591 5.70 -22.69 -7.19
N HIS A 592 4.65 -23.40 -7.54
CA HIS A 592 4.70 -24.55 -8.46
C HIS A 592 4.46 -24.18 -9.93
N THR A 593 4.56 -22.91 -10.33
CA THR A 593 4.15 -22.49 -11.68
C THR A 593 5.09 -23.02 -12.78
N ASP A 594 6.32 -23.41 -12.44
CA ASP A 594 7.30 -23.98 -13.38
C ASP A 594 7.43 -25.51 -13.30
N GLU A 595 6.62 -26.17 -12.44
CA GLU A 595 6.49 -27.64 -12.31
C GLU A 595 5.36 -28.16 -13.21
#